data_AF-A0A949ZAK0-F1
#
_entry.id   AF-A0A949ZAK0-F1
#
_cell.length_a   1.000
_cell.length_b   1.000
_cell.length_c   1.000
_cell.angle_alpha   90.00
_cell.angle_beta   90.00
_cell.angle_gamma   90.00
#
_symmetry.space_group_name_H-M   'P 1'
#
loop_
_entity.id
_entity.type
_entity.pdbx_description
1 polymer ?
#
loop_
_entity_poly.entity_id
_entity_poly.type
_entity_poly.pdbx_seq_one_letter_code
_entity_poly.pdbx_strand_id
1 'polypeptide(L)' 'LKPVVNDPQGLVVRDSLRRLGFDGVHAARVGKYIELELHADSEDAARDSVAAMCEQLLRNPVIEDYRIQAVRAIAGVRS' A
#
# COMPACT_ATOMS: atom_id res chain seq x y z
N LEU A 1 -4.58 4.46 -3.71
CA LEU A 1 -4.98 5.57 -4.62
C LEU A 1 -6.49 5.56 -4.78
N LYS A 2 -7.14 6.72 -4.68
CA LYS A 2 -8.59 6.82 -4.90
C LYS A 2 -8.95 6.64 -6.38
N PRO A 3 -10.18 6.18 -6.72
CA PRO A 3 -10.57 5.91 -8.11
C PRO A 3 -10.54 7.13 -9.04
N VAL A 4 -10.70 8.35 -8.51
CA VAL A 4 -10.91 9.59 -9.29
C VAL A 4 -9.62 10.38 -9.50
N VAL A 5 -8.51 9.95 -8.89
CA VAL A 5 -7.24 10.67 -8.99
C VAL A 5 -6.36 10.05 -10.07
N ASN A 6 -5.96 10.87 -11.04
CA ASN A 6 -5.02 10.49 -12.08
C ASN A 6 -3.67 10.13 -11.42
N ASP A 7 -3.15 8.94 -11.71
CA ASP A 7 -1.84 8.45 -11.26
C ASP A 7 -0.83 8.62 -12.41
N PRO A 8 -0.09 9.74 -12.47
CA PRO A 8 0.82 9.99 -13.59
C PRO A 8 1.92 8.93 -13.68
N GLN A 9 2.35 8.37 -12.54
CA GLN A 9 3.37 7.33 -12.50
C GLN A 9 2.83 6.01 -13.08
N GLY A 10 1.62 5.61 -12.69
CA GLY A 10 0.92 4.47 -13.26
C GLY A 10 0.73 4.58 -14.78
N LEU A 11 0.37 5.77 -15.29
CA LEU A 11 0.26 6.01 -16.73
C LEU A 11 1.60 5.82 -17.46
N VAL A 12 2.68 6.41 -16.93
CA VAL A 12 4.02 6.28 -17.51
C VAL A 12 4.48 4.82 -17.54
N VAL A 13 4.24 4.06 -16.47
CA VAL A 13 4.57 2.63 -16.40
C VAL A 13 3.77 1.84 -17.44
N ARG A 14 2.44 2.04 -17.52
CA ARG A 14 1.59 1.39 -18.51
C ARG A 14 2.09 1.65 -19.93
N ASP A 15 2.36 2.92 -20.26
CA ASP A 15 2.76 3.31 -21.61
C ASP A 15 4.15 2.78 -21.96
N SER A 16 5.06 2.71 -20.99
CA SER A 16 6.38 2.09 -21.16
C SER A 16 6.27 0.59 -21.43
N LEU A 17 5.42 -0.12 -20.67
CA LEU A 17 5.18 -1.55 -20.89
C LEU A 17 4.57 -1.82 -22.27
N ARG A 18 3.63 -1.00 -22.72
CA ARG A 18 3.06 -1.10 -24.07
C ARG A 18 4.11 -0.88 -25.16
N ARG A 19 4.98 0.12 -25.02
CA ARG A 19 6.10 0.35 -25.96
C ARG A 19 7.07 -0.82 -26.05
N LEU A 20 7.15 -1.64 -25.00
CA LEU A 20 7.96 -2.87 -24.97
C LEU A 20 7.23 -4.10 -25.54
N GLY A 21 6.00 -3.95 -26.05
CA GLY A 21 5.21 -5.03 -26.66
C GLY A 21 4.26 -5.77 -25.71
N PHE A 22 4.10 -5.29 -24.46
CA PHE A 22 3.14 -5.85 -23.51
C PHE A 22 1.73 -5.25 -23.69
N ASP A 23 1.12 -5.47 -24.86
CA ASP A 23 -0.15 -4.83 -25.24
C ASP A 23 -1.35 -5.20 -24.34
N GLY A 24 -1.27 -6.34 -23.65
CA GLY A 24 -2.31 -6.79 -22.70
C GLY A 24 -2.40 -5.97 -21.41
N VAL A 25 -1.49 -5.01 -21.17
CA VAL A 25 -1.54 -4.16 -19.98
C VAL A 25 -2.58 -3.05 -20.17
N HIS A 26 -3.70 -3.16 -19.46
CA HIS A 26 -4.80 -2.20 -19.52
C HIS A 26 -4.61 -1.01 -18.57
N ALA A 27 -4.06 -1.24 -17.38
CA ALA A 27 -3.79 -0.23 -16.38
C ALA A 27 -2.59 -0.64 -15.53
N ALA A 28 -1.85 0.35 -15.04
CA ALA A 28 -0.87 0.17 -13.99
C ALA A 28 -1.16 1.19 -12.88
N ARG A 29 -0.92 0.79 -11.63
CA ARG A 29 -1.05 1.64 -10.45
C ARG A 29 0.27 1.58 -9.72
N VAL A 30 0.81 2.74 -9.36
CA VAL A 30 2.02 2.84 -8.56
C VAL A 30 1.62 3.33 -7.17
N GLY A 31 2.19 2.70 -6.15
CA GLY A 31 1.86 2.99 -4.76
C GLY A 31 3.00 2.57 -3.84
N LYS A 32 2.77 2.76 -2.54
CA LYS A 32 3.73 2.39 -1.49
C LYS A 32 3.36 1.02 -0.92
N TYR A 33 4.38 0.22 -0.63
CA TYR A 33 4.28 -0.94 0.24
C TYR A 33 5.11 -0.64 1.50
N ILE A 34 4.49 -0.77 2.68
CA ILE A 34 5.11 -0.45 3.96
C ILE A 34 4.97 -1.68 4.86
N GLU A 35 6.08 -2.17 5.37
CA GLU A 35 6.14 -3.23 6.38
C GLU A 35 6.47 -2.61 7.72
N LEU A 36 5.71 -3.00 8.76
CA LEU A 36 5.82 -2.45 10.11
C LEU A 36 5.95 -3.61 11.09
N GLU A 37 6.92 -3.50 11.99
CA GLU A 37 7.00 -4.31 13.19
C GLU A 37 6.58 -3.44 14.38
N LEU A 38 5.61 -3.92 15.15
CA LEU A 38 5.07 -3.21 16.30
C LEU A 38 4.63 -4.20 17.38
N HIS A 39 4.67 -3.76 18.62
CA HIS A 39 4.03 -4.47 19.73
C HIS A 39 2.54 -4.15 19.77
N ALA A 40 1.72 -5.19 19.97
CA ALA A 40 0.28 -5.07 20.16
C ALA A 40 -0.23 -6.26 20.97
N ASP A 41 -1.32 -6.07 21.70
CA ASP A 41 -1.91 -7.11 22.56
C ASP A 41 -2.63 -8.21 21.77
N SER A 42 -2.98 -7.93 20.52
CA SER A 42 -3.62 -8.87 19.59
C SER A 42 -3.41 -8.43 18.13
N GLU A 43 -3.73 -9.31 17.18
CA GLU A 43 -3.73 -8.95 15.75
C GLU A 43 -4.75 -7.85 15.45
N ASP A 44 -5.90 -7.84 16.10
CA ASP A 44 -6.92 -6.79 15.93
C ASP A 44 -6.42 -5.44 16.45
N ALA A 45 -5.78 -5.43 17.62
CA ALA A 45 -5.16 -4.21 18.15
C ALA A 45 -4.03 -3.70 17.24
N ALA A 46 -3.25 -4.60 16.64
CA ALA A 46 -2.26 -4.23 15.63
C ALA A 46 -2.91 -3.62 14.38
N ARG A 47 -4.01 -4.21 13.89
CA ARG A 47 -4.77 -3.67 12.73
C ARG A 47 -5.31 -2.28 13.01
N ASP A 48 -5.92 -2.06 14.16
CA ASP A 48 -6.47 -0.76 14.55
C ASP A 48 -5.36 0.30 14.66
N SER A 49 -4.22 -0.08 15.24
CA SER A 49 -3.05 0.80 15.34
C SER A 49 -2.50 1.18 13.96
N VAL A 50 -2.34 0.20 13.06
CA VAL A 50 -1.88 0.45 11.68
C VAL A 50 -2.90 1.29 10.90
N ALA A 51 -4.20 1.06 11.07
CA ALA A 51 -5.24 1.89 10.46
C ALA A 51 -5.13 3.35 10.92
N ALA A 52 -4.97 3.58 12.22
CA ALA A 52 -4.74 4.92 12.76
C ALA A 52 -3.46 5.58 12.21
N MET A 53 -2.36 4.82 12.07
CA MET A 53 -1.13 5.32 11.43
C MET A 53 -1.36 5.70 9.97
N CYS A 54 -2.12 4.90 9.23
CA CYS A 54 -2.51 5.23 7.86
C CYS A 54 -3.28 6.54 7.79
N GLU A 55 -4.30 6.72 8.62
CA GLU A 55 -5.10 7.94 8.63
C GLU A 55 -4.32 9.19 9.02
N GLN A 56 -3.40 9.07 9.97
CA GLN A 56 -2.66 10.22 10.51
C GLN A 56 -1.44 10.61 9.67
N LEU A 57 -0.79 9.63 9.01
CA LEU A 57 0.52 9.86 8.43
C LEU A 57 0.77 9.11 7.12
N LEU A 58 0.53 7.80 7.08
CA LEU A 58 1.12 6.97 6.03
C LEU A 58 0.45 7.16 4.66
N ARG A 59 -0.83 7.57 4.63
CA ARG A 59 -1.51 7.93 3.38
C ARG A 59 -1.66 9.45 3.26
N ASN A 60 -1.52 9.95 2.03
CA ASN A 60 -2.07 11.25 1.68
C ASN A 60 -3.59 11.15 1.55
N PRO A 61 -4.39 11.81 2.41
CA PRO A 61 -5.82 11.57 2.46
C PRO A 61 -6.61 12.10 1.26
N VAL A 62 -6.01 13.00 0.48
CA VAL A 62 -6.63 13.58 -0.73
C VAL A 62 -6.57 12.58 -1.87
N ILE A 63 -5.41 11.96 -2.09
CA ILE A 63 -5.11 11.20 -3.31
C ILE A 63 -4.89 9.70 -3.09
N GLU A 64 -4.48 9.31 -1.90
CA GLU A 64 -4.15 7.93 -1.56
C GLU A 64 -5.29 7.23 -0.80
N ASP A 65 -5.30 5.92 -0.98
CA ASP A 65 -6.17 4.96 -0.32
C ASP A 65 -5.25 3.80 0.07
N TYR A 66 -5.55 3.09 1.15
CA TYR A 66 -4.70 2.05 1.71
C TYR A 66 -5.47 0.75 1.94
N ARG A 67 -4.72 -0.33 2.06
CA ARG A 67 -5.24 -1.64 2.45
C ARG A 67 -4.22 -2.32 3.33
N ILE A 68 -4.66 -2.82 4.48
CA ILE A 68 -3.87 -3.69 5.34
C ILE A 68 -3.97 -5.11 4.77
N GLN A 69 -2.89 -5.63 4.19
CA GLN A 69 -2.90 -6.94 3.53
C GLN A 69 -2.79 -8.10 4.52
N ALA A 70 -1.84 -8.02 5.45
CA ALA A 70 -1.58 -9.07 6.42
C ALA A 70 -1.16 -8.45 7.76
N VAL A 71 -1.54 -9.13 8.83
CA VAL A 71 -1.00 -8.94 10.17
C VAL A 71 -0.68 -10.34 10.67
N ARG A 72 0.51 -10.50 11.24
CA ARG A 72 0.98 -11.79 11.75
C ARG A 72 1.75 -11.57 13.03
N ALA A 73 1.55 -12.44 14.01
CA ALA A 73 2.47 -12.53 15.13
C ALA A 73 3.84 -13.02 14.63
N ILE A 74 4.89 -12.28 14.96
CA ILE A 74 6.27 -12.72 14.77
C ILE A 74 6.72 -13.44 16.04
N ALA A 75 7.21 -14.68 15.90
CA ALA A 75 7.85 -15.36 17.01
C ALA A 75 9.07 -14.53 17.41
N GLY A 76 9.05 -13.98 18.63
CA GLY A 76 9.98 -12.95 19.06
C GLY A 76 11.43 -13.31 18.74
N VAL A 77 12.15 -12.35 18.14
CA VAL A 77 13.60 -12.33 18.20
C VAL A 77 13.95 -12.36 19.68
N ARG A 78 14.53 -13.47 20.14
CA ARG A 78 15.11 -13.56 21.48
C ARG A 78 16.16 -12.46 21.54
N SER A 79 15.91 -11.42 22.32
CA SER A 79 16.97 -10.61 22.91
C SER A 79 17.81 -11.46 23.86
#